data_AF-A0A7L0ESW1-F1
#
_entry.id   AF-A0A7L0ESW1-F1
#
_cell.length_a   1.000
_cell.length_b   1.000
_cell.length_c   1.000
_cell.angle_alpha   90.00
_cell.angle_beta   90.00
_cell.angle_gamma   90.00
#
_symmetry.space_group_name_H-M   'P 1'
#
loop_
_entity.id
_entity.type
_entity.pdbx_description
1 polymer ?
#
loop_
_entity_poly.entity_id
_entity_poly.type
_entity_poly.pdbx_seq_one_letter_code
_entity_poly.pdbx_strand_id
1 'polypeptide(L)'
;SGITCGENILLSSTPKTWDEAIETWYSQSSNFKYGYGATVKNAHVESYTQLIWYDSYKIGCAVAYCPLNEFKYFYVCQYCPSGNNVMQIATPYKSGPRCADCPGHCERGLCTNACKYQDRVGNCKNLKSLLGCHHEPVKKNCPATCKCTTQII
;
A
#
# COMPACT_ATOMS: atom_id res chain seq x y z
N SER A 1 15.59 2.61 12.32
CA SER A 1 15.09 2.11 11.03
C SER A 1 13.65 2.56 10.87
N GLY A 2 13.34 3.41 9.89
CA GLY A 2 11.97 3.85 9.62
C GLY A 2 11.32 2.96 8.56
N ILE A 3 9.99 2.90 8.57
CA ILE A 3 9.17 2.35 7.49
C ILE A 3 8.75 3.54 6.61
N THR A 4 8.93 3.44 5.31
CA THR A 4 8.35 4.41 4.38
C THR A 4 6.85 4.18 4.29
N CYS A 5 6.08 5.26 4.42
CA CYS A 5 4.63 5.25 4.34
C CYS A 5 4.16 6.06 3.13
N GLY A 6 3.06 5.62 2.53
CA GLY A 6 2.34 6.32 1.48
C GLY A 6 1.33 7.29 2.07
N GLU A 7 0.70 8.08 1.22
CA GLU A 7 -0.20 9.15 1.65
C GLU A 7 -1.34 9.35 0.65
N ASN A 8 -2.56 9.48 1.18
CA ASN A 8 -3.69 10.04 0.45
C ASN A 8 -4.09 11.38 1.07
N ILE A 9 -4.39 12.35 0.21
CA ILE A 9 -4.77 13.72 0.57
C ILE A 9 -6.13 14.05 -0.04
N LEU A 10 -6.96 14.78 0.71
CA LEU A 10 -8.14 15.48 0.18
C LEU A 10 -8.18 16.91 0.72
N LEU A 11 -8.34 17.88 -0.18
CA LEU A 11 -8.61 19.28 0.13
C LEU A 11 -10.09 19.57 -0.13
N SER A 12 -10.76 20.22 0.83
CA SER A 12 -12.18 20.56 0.70
C SER A 12 -12.50 21.94 1.26
N SER A 13 -13.48 22.62 0.67
CA SER A 13 -13.99 23.93 1.13
C SER A 13 -15.04 23.79 2.24
N THR A 14 -15.70 22.64 2.33
CA THR A 14 -16.69 22.28 3.34
C THR A 14 -16.24 21.06 4.14
N PRO A 15 -16.72 20.87 5.39
CA PRO A 15 -16.37 19.69 6.14
C PRO A 15 -16.93 18.44 5.47
N LYS A 16 -16.12 17.39 5.46
CA LYS A 16 -16.42 16.03 5.01
C LYS A 16 -16.33 15.04 6.17
N THR A 17 -17.19 14.04 6.13
CA THR A 17 -17.01 12.81 6.93
C THR A 17 -15.81 12.02 6.41
N TRP A 18 -15.28 11.10 7.22
CA TRP A 18 -14.22 10.20 6.77
C TRP A 18 -14.70 9.26 5.66
N ASP A 19 -15.97 8.86 5.68
CA ASP A 19 -16.57 8.03 4.64
C ASP A 19 -16.56 8.75 3.29
N GLU A 20 -16.99 10.02 3.23
CA GLU A 20 -16.91 10.83 1.99
C GLU A 20 -15.48 11.04 1.50
N ALA A 21 -14.51 11.19 2.42
CA ALA A 21 -13.10 11.34 2.06
C ALA A 21 -12.55 10.05 1.44
N ILE A 22 -12.87 8.89 2.02
CA ILE A 22 -12.49 7.57 1.51
C ILE A 22 -13.17 7.29 0.17
N GLU A 23 -14.47 7.60 0.03
CA GLU A 23 -15.19 7.48 -1.24
C GLU A 23 -14.57 8.34 -2.34
N THR A 24 -14.08 9.54 -2.01
CA THR A 24 -13.38 10.40 -2.96
C THR A 24 -12.12 9.73 -3.49
N TRP A 25 -11.27 9.17 -2.61
CA TRP A 25 -10.09 8.41 -3.02
C TRP A 25 -10.46 7.14 -3.80
N TYR A 26 -11.52 6.44 -3.37
CA TYR A 26 -11.99 5.22 -4.02
C TYR A 26 -12.55 5.49 -5.43
N SER A 27 -13.17 6.64 -5.68
CA SER A 27 -13.80 6.99 -6.96
C SER A 27 -12.85 6.91 -8.18
N GLN A 28 -11.54 7.03 -7.93
CA GLN A 28 -10.49 6.81 -8.93
C GLN A 28 -10.48 5.39 -9.50
N SER A 29 -11.15 4.43 -8.85
CA SER A 29 -11.35 3.06 -9.35
C SER A 29 -11.99 3.03 -10.73
N SER A 30 -12.81 4.03 -11.07
CA SER A 30 -13.45 4.18 -12.38
C SER A 30 -12.44 4.30 -13.53
N ASN A 31 -11.23 4.79 -13.23
CA ASN A 31 -10.13 4.93 -14.18
C ASN A 31 -9.07 3.82 -14.07
N PHE A 32 -9.32 2.76 -13.30
CA PHE A 32 -8.35 1.70 -13.06
C PHE A 32 -8.81 0.37 -13.65
N LYS A 33 -7.89 -0.35 -14.29
CA LYS A 33 -8.07 -1.74 -14.70
C LYS A 33 -6.92 -2.60 -14.18
N TYR A 34 -7.23 -3.65 -13.42
CA TYR A 34 -6.23 -4.58 -12.90
C TYR A 34 -5.38 -5.18 -14.04
N GLY A 35 -4.07 -5.23 -13.84
CA GLY A 35 -3.08 -5.69 -14.82
C GLY A 35 -2.74 -4.67 -15.91
N TYR A 36 -3.50 -3.58 -16.01
CA TYR A 36 -3.28 -2.50 -16.98
C TYR A 36 -2.88 -1.18 -16.31
N GLY A 37 -3.47 -0.86 -15.17
CA GLY A 37 -3.31 0.42 -14.48
C GLY A 37 -4.36 1.45 -14.93
N ALA A 38 -3.94 2.69 -15.13
CA ALA A 38 -4.81 3.78 -15.56
C ALA A 38 -5.39 3.53 -16.97
N THR A 39 -6.70 3.62 -17.13
CA THR A 39 -7.42 3.34 -18.38
C THR A 39 -7.41 4.50 -19.36
N VAL A 40 -7.12 5.71 -18.89
CA VAL A 40 -6.99 6.92 -19.69
C VAL A 40 -5.69 7.63 -19.36
N LYS A 41 -5.15 8.37 -20.34
CA LYS A 41 -3.91 9.13 -20.17
C LYS A 41 -4.10 10.17 -19.06
N ASN A 42 -3.14 10.26 -18.15
CA ASN A 42 -3.13 11.18 -17.00
C ASN A 42 -4.29 10.99 -16.00
N ALA A 43 -5.00 9.86 -16.01
CA ALA A 43 -5.93 9.56 -14.92
C ALA A 43 -5.17 9.33 -13.61
N HIS A 44 -5.72 9.88 -12.54
CA HIS A 44 -5.32 9.57 -11.18
C HIS A 44 -5.93 8.23 -10.76
N VAL A 45 -5.09 7.33 -10.30
CA VAL A 45 -5.47 6.01 -9.75
C VAL A 45 -4.79 5.71 -8.42
N GLU A 46 -3.80 6.52 -8.06
CA GLU A 46 -2.88 6.30 -6.95
C GLU A 46 -3.60 6.27 -5.60
N SER A 47 -4.61 7.11 -5.40
CA SER A 47 -5.35 7.13 -4.14
C SER A 47 -6.19 5.87 -4.00
N TYR A 48 -6.81 5.41 -5.08
CA TYR A 48 -7.52 4.14 -5.10
C TYR A 48 -6.57 2.96 -4.88
N THR A 49 -5.47 2.88 -5.62
CA THR A 49 -4.53 1.76 -5.48
C THR A 49 -3.88 1.70 -4.11
N GLN A 50 -3.66 2.83 -3.44
CA GLN A 50 -3.19 2.87 -2.05
C GLN A 50 -4.21 2.30 -1.07
N LEU A 51 -5.51 2.53 -1.26
CA LEU A 51 -6.56 1.95 -0.41
C LEU A 51 -6.60 0.42 -0.47
N ILE A 52 -6.29 -0.15 -1.63
CA ILE A 52 -6.35 -1.59 -1.88
C ILE A 52 -4.96 -2.26 -1.93
N TRP A 53 -3.93 -1.59 -1.44
CA TRP A 53 -2.56 -2.09 -1.50
C TRP A 53 -2.32 -3.22 -0.49
N TYR A 54 -1.96 -4.41 -0.98
CA TYR A 54 -1.93 -5.63 -0.17
C TYR A 54 -1.00 -5.58 1.05
N ASP A 55 0.11 -4.86 0.94
CA ASP A 55 1.13 -4.75 1.99
C ASP A 55 0.91 -3.54 2.91
N SER A 56 -0.05 -2.65 2.62
CA SER A 56 -0.33 -1.47 3.45
C SER A 56 -1.28 -1.81 4.60
N TYR A 57 -0.76 -2.45 5.66
CA TYR A 57 -1.56 -2.98 6.76
C TYR A 57 -1.74 -2.04 7.97
N LYS A 58 -1.07 -0.88 8.00
CA LYS A 58 -1.28 0.16 9.01
C LYS A 58 -1.75 1.45 8.36
N ILE A 59 -2.64 2.15 9.04
CA ILE A 59 -3.17 3.44 8.62
C ILE A 59 -3.25 4.39 9.82
N GLY A 60 -2.97 5.66 9.57
CA GLY A 60 -3.24 6.76 10.51
C GLY A 60 -3.73 7.98 9.75
N CYS A 61 -4.79 8.62 10.24
CA CYS A 61 -5.45 9.71 9.54
C CYS A 61 -5.66 10.93 10.43
N ALA A 62 -5.68 12.12 9.83
CA ALA A 62 -5.95 13.38 10.50
C ALA A 62 -6.65 14.37 9.56
N VAL A 63 -7.40 15.29 10.16
CA VAL A 63 -7.99 16.42 9.45
C VAL A 63 -7.59 17.73 10.13
N ALA A 64 -7.23 18.73 9.34
CA ALA A 64 -6.94 20.09 9.80
C ALA A 64 -7.95 21.09 9.23
N TYR A 65 -8.38 22.03 10.06
CA TYR A 65 -9.16 23.19 9.64
C TYR A 65 -8.26 24.41 9.44
N CYS A 66 -8.22 24.93 8.22
CA CYS A 66 -7.35 25.99 7.73
C CYS A 66 -8.20 27.19 7.25
N PRO A 67 -8.73 28.03 8.16
CA PRO A 67 -9.78 29.02 7.84
C PRO A 67 -9.36 30.10 6.82
N LEU A 68 -8.07 30.38 6.71
CA LEU A 68 -7.51 31.41 5.81
C LEU A 68 -7.23 30.89 4.39
N ASN A 69 -7.37 29.58 4.15
CA ASN A 69 -7.14 28.96 2.85
C ASN A 69 -8.45 28.83 2.08
N GLU A 70 -8.36 28.78 0.74
CA GLU A 70 -9.50 28.47 -0.14
C GLU A 70 -10.12 27.10 0.22
N PHE A 71 -9.27 26.09 0.36
CA PHE A 71 -9.64 24.80 0.93
C PHE A 71 -9.44 24.82 2.44
N LYS A 72 -10.57 24.97 3.14
CA LYS A 72 -10.60 25.11 4.60
C LYS A 72 -10.36 23.81 5.34
N TYR A 73 -10.49 22.65 4.71
CA TYR A 73 -10.35 21.35 5.36
C TYR A 73 -9.33 20.51 4.60
N PHE A 74 -8.32 20.03 5.32
CA PHE A 74 -7.23 19.23 4.78
C PHE A 74 -7.20 17.86 5.46
N TYR A 75 -7.57 16.83 4.70
CA TYR A 75 -7.62 15.45 5.15
C TYR A 75 -6.38 14.71 4.67
N VAL A 76 -5.75 13.97 5.57
CA VAL A 76 -4.57 13.16 5.29
C VAL A 76 -4.75 11.78 5.90
N CYS A 77 -4.45 10.74 5.14
CA CYS A 77 -4.22 9.39 5.65
C CYS A 77 -2.85 8.89 5.20
N GLN A 78 -2.05 8.41 6.15
CA GLN A 78 -0.77 7.76 5.89
C GLN A 78 -0.91 6.24 6.00
N TYR A 79 -0.30 5.53 5.06
CA TYR A 79 -0.41 4.08 4.90
C TYR A 79 0.97 3.45 5.01
N CYS A 80 1.16 2.52 5.94
CA CYS A 80 2.46 1.92 6.20
C CYS A 80 2.37 0.39 6.17
N PRO A 81 3.28 -0.30 5.47
CA PRO A 81 4.17 0.14 4.38
C PRO A 81 3.52 1.00 3.28
N SER A 82 4.31 1.82 2.61
CA SER A 82 3.88 2.58 1.42
C SER A 82 3.44 1.65 0.30
N GLY A 83 2.31 1.99 -0.31
CA GLY A 83 1.86 1.38 -1.55
C GLY A 83 2.44 2.05 -2.79
N ASN A 84 1.77 1.82 -3.92
CA ASN A 84 1.99 2.49 -5.20
C ASN A 84 3.43 2.38 -5.73
N ASN A 85 4.05 1.22 -5.56
CA ASN A 85 5.31 0.93 -6.25
C ASN A 85 5.07 1.06 -7.76
N VAL A 86 5.86 1.93 -8.42
CA VAL A 86 5.71 2.26 -9.85
C VAL A 86 5.75 1.03 -10.77
N MET A 87 6.47 -0.02 -10.38
CA MET A 87 6.57 -1.26 -11.14
C MET A 87 5.38 -2.21 -10.94
N GLN A 88 4.56 -1.99 -9.91
CA GLN A 88 3.49 -2.90 -9.47
C GLN A 88 2.12 -2.22 -9.39
N ILE A 89 2.01 -0.92 -9.67
CA ILE A 89 0.77 -0.16 -9.47
C ILE A 89 -0.43 -0.74 -10.25
N ALA A 90 -0.19 -1.39 -11.38
CA ALA A 90 -1.23 -2.08 -12.15
C ALA A 90 -1.77 -3.35 -11.45
N THR A 91 -1.05 -3.90 -10.48
CA THR A 91 -1.38 -5.10 -9.70
C THR A 91 -1.16 -4.83 -8.21
N PRO A 92 -2.02 -3.99 -7.57
CA PRO A 92 -1.85 -3.54 -6.18
C PRO A 92 -2.03 -4.67 -5.14
N TYR A 93 -2.51 -5.83 -5.59
CA TYR A 93 -2.59 -7.08 -4.84
C TYR A 93 -2.39 -8.24 -5.81
N LYS A 94 -2.15 -9.45 -5.29
CA LYS A 94 -2.12 -10.66 -6.11
C LYS A 94 -3.53 -11.20 -6.31
N SER A 95 -3.99 -11.25 -7.56
CA SER A 95 -5.28 -11.86 -7.91
C SER A 95 -5.28 -13.37 -7.64
N GLY A 96 -6.38 -13.86 -7.05
CA GLY A 96 -6.56 -15.27 -6.71
C GLY A 96 -7.67 -15.49 -5.68
N PRO A 97 -7.87 -16.74 -5.23
CA PRO A 97 -8.81 -17.04 -4.15
C PRO A 97 -8.45 -16.28 -2.87
N ARG A 98 -9.48 -15.86 -2.14
CA ARG A 98 -9.31 -15.13 -0.87
C ARG A 98 -8.43 -15.93 0.08
N CYS A 99 -7.44 -15.25 0.67
CA CYS A 99 -6.52 -15.81 1.66
C CYS A 99 -5.70 -17.04 1.21
N ALA A 100 -5.56 -17.30 -0.10
CA ALA A 100 -4.76 -18.42 -0.60
C ALA A 100 -3.29 -18.35 -0.13
N ASP A 101 -2.76 -17.14 0.05
CA ASP A 101 -1.37 -16.90 0.50
C ASP A 101 -1.23 -16.81 2.04
N CYS A 102 -2.31 -16.94 2.80
CA CYS A 102 -2.31 -16.84 4.27
C CYS A 102 -3.24 -17.87 4.95
N PRO A 103 -3.09 -19.18 4.67
CA PRO A 103 -3.89 -20.21 5.32
C PRO A 103 -3.72 -20.15 6.84
N GLY A 104 -4.84 -20.23 7.58
CA GLY A 104 -4.86 -20.10 9.04
C GLY A 104 -4.72 -18.67 9.59
N HIS A 105 -4.48 -17.68 8.72
CA HIS A 105 -4.35 -16.26 9.08
C HIS A 105 -5.29 -15.40 8.23
N CYS A 106 -6.57 -15.77 8.22
CA CYS A 106 -7.60 -15.13 7.39
C CYS A 106 -8.79 -14.70 8.24
N GLU A 107 -9.12 -13.41 8.19
CA GLU A 107 -10.33 -12.87 8.80
C GLU A 107 -11.16 -12.18 7.71
N ARG A 108 -12.38 -12.68 7.47
CA ARG A 108 -13.33 -12.10 6.49
C ARG A 108 -12.73 -11.84 5.11
N GLY A 109 -11.77 -12.67 4.68
CA GLY A 109 -11.10 -12.56 3.38
C GLY A 109 -9.84 -11.69 3.36
N LEU A 110 -9.41 -11.17 4.52
CA LEU A 110 -8.18 -10.40 4.68
C LEU A 110 -7.12 -11.20 5.45
N CYS A 111 -5.86 -11.11 5.02
CA CYS A 111 -4.75 -11.74 5.71
C CYS A 111 -4.38 -10.99 7.00
N THR A 112 -4.04 -11.72 8.07
CA THR A 112 -3.71 -11.16 9.40
C THR A 112 -2.27 -11.38 9.85
N ASN A 113 -1.41 -11.87 8.94
CA ASN A 113 -0.02 -12.27 9.16
C ASN A 113 0.96 -11.39 8.37
N ALA A 114 0.88 -10.06 8.48
CA ALA A 114 1.80 -9.16 7.79
C ALA A 114 3.27 -9.30 8.28
N CYS A 115 4.23 -9.18 7.38
CA CYS A 115 5.65 -9.18 7.72
C CYS A 115 6.05 -7.85 8.38
N LYS A 116 6.81 -7.92 9.47
CA LYS A 116 7.30 -6.73 10.19
C LYS A 116 8.63 -6.18 9.66
N TYR A 117 9.28 -6.92 8.77
CA TYR A 117 10.51 -6.51 8.10
C TYR A 117 10.19 -5.98 6.71
N GLN A 118 11.06 -5.16 6.16
CA GLN A 118 10.95 -4.67 4.78
C GLN A 118 12.25 -4.91 4.03
N ASP A 119 12.10 -5.39 2.80
CA ASP A 119 13.20 -5.44 1.85
C ASP A 119 13.54 -4.03 1.37
N ARG A 120 14.83 -3.76 1.24
CA ARG A 120 15.36 -2.45 0.81
C ARG A 120 15.56 -2.36 -0.69
N VAL A 121 15.50 -3.50 -1.38
CA VAL A 121 15.69 -3.61 -2.83
C VAL A 121 14.63 -4.55 -3.41
N GLY A 122 14.14 -4.26 -4.61
CA GLY A 122 13.02 -4.98 -5.22
C GLY A 122 13.33 -6.40 -5.71
N ASN A 123 14.61 -6.77 -5.84
CA ASN A 123 15.03 -8.07 -6.40
C ASN A 123 15.44 -9.09 -5.32
N CYS A 124 15.00 -8.92 -4.07
CA CYS A 124 15.39 -9.76 -2.95
C CYS A 124 15.08 -11.25 -3.12
N LYS A 125 14.00 -11.60 -3.82
CA LYS A 125 13.68 -13.00 -4.18
C LYS A 125 14.79 -13.64 -5.02
N ASN A 126 15.29 -12.91 -6.03
CA ASN A 126 16.39 -13.37 -6.88
C ASN A 126 17.72 -13.44 -6.11
N LEU A 127 18.01 -12.43 -5.29
CA LEU A 127 19.23 -12.40 -4.47
C LEU A 127 19.29 -13.55 -3.48
N LYS A 128 18.17 -13.86 -2.80
CA LYS A 128 18.06 -15.03 -1.92
C LYS A 128 18.30 -16.34 -2.68
N SER A 129 17.73 -16.48 -3.88
CA SER A 129 17.90 -17.70 -4.68
C SER A 129 19.34 -17.91 -5.14
N LEU A 130 20.09 -16.84 -5.43
CA LEU A 130 21.44 -16.92 -5.96
C LEU A 130 22.51 -17.05 -4.87
N LEU A 131 22.36 -16.30 -3.77
CA LEU A 131 23.43 -16.13 -2.76
C LEU A 131 23.03 -16.64 -1.37
N GLY A 132 21.74 -16.92 -1.14
CA GLY A 132 21.22 -17.30 0.16
C GLY A 132 21.15 -16.15 1.16
N CYS A 133 20.45 -16.39 2.27
CA CYS A 133 20.24 -15.38 3.33
C CYS A 133 21.43 -15.21 4.29
N HIS A 134 22.45 -16.07 4.20
CA HIS A 134 23.68 -15.95 4.98
C HIS A 134 24.68 -14.98 4.34
N HIS A 135 24.55 -14.70 3.04
CA HIS A 135 25.38 -13.73 2.35
C HIS A 135 25.08 -12.31 2.87
N GLU A 136 26.08 -11.63 3.40
CA GLU A 136 25.92 -10.38 4.17
C GLU A 136 25.13 -9.28 3.42
N PRO A 137 25.39 -9.00 2.12
CA PRO A 137 24.54 -8.10 1.33
C PRO A 137 23.06 -8.49 1.28
N VAL A 138 22.73 -9.78 1.20
CA VAL A 138 21.34 -10.27 1.17
C VAL A 138 20.71 -10.14 2.54
N LYS A 139 21.41 -10.58 3.58
CA LYS A 139 20.97 -10.47 4.98
C LYS A 139 20.64 -9.02 5.38
N LYS A 140 21.45 -8.06 4.92
CA LYS A 140 21.29 -6.63 5.22
C LYS A 140 20.15 -5.98 4.44
N ASN A 141 19.99 -6.32 3.15
CA ASN A 141 19.06 -5.64 2.25
C ASN A 141 17.72 -6.38 2.07
N CYS A 142 17.64 -7.65 2.43
CA CYS A 142 16.47 -8.51 2.22
C CYS A 142 15.93 -9.15 3.50
N PRO A 143 15.76 -8.39 4.61
CA PRO A 143 15.34 -8.97 5.87
C PRO A 143 13.91 -9.52 5.82
N ALA A 144 13.01 -9.01 4.98
CA ALA A 144 11.66 -9.57 4.85
C ALA A 144 11.73 -10.92 4.15
N THR A 145 12.31 -10.96 2.95
CA THR A 145 12.49 -12.20 2.17
C THR A 145 13.25 -13.30 2.93
N CYS A 146 14.14 -12.91 3.85
CA CYS A 146 14.94 -13.87 4.63
C CYS A 146 14.31 -14.29 5.96
N LYS A 147 13.52 -13.44 6.63
CA LYS A 147 13.01 -13.73 7.98
C LYS A 147 11.52 -14.05 8.02
N CYS A 148 10.76 -13.58 7.04
CA CYS A 148 9.34 -13.86 6.92
C CYS A 148 9.14 -15.06 6.00
N THR A 149 8.65 -16.17 6.56
CA THR A 149 8.47 -17.44 5.83
C THR A 149 7.00 -17.79 5.63
N THR A 150 6.14 -17.32 6.52
CA THR A 150 4.69 -17.56 6.48
C THR A 150 3.90 -16.26 6.37
N GLN A 151 4.56 -15.11 6.53
CA GLN A 151 3.93 -13.79 6.51
C GLN A 151 3.81 -13.23 5.09
N ILE A 152 2.86 -12.32 4.91
CA ILE A 152 2.73 -11.52 3.68
C ILE A 152 3.90 -10.54 3.59
N ILE A 153 4.58 -10.52 2.43
CA ILE A 153 5.73 -9.67 2.07
C ILE A 153 5.44 -9.04 0.72
#